data_AF-A0A3D4A7J3-F1
#
_entry.id   AF-A0A3D4A7J3-F1
#
_cell.length_a   1.000
_cell.length_b   1.000
_cell.length_c   1.000
_cell.angle_alpha   90.00
_cell.angle_beta   90.00
_cell.angle_gamma   90.00
#
_symmetry.space_group_name_H-M   'P 1'
#
loop_
_entity.id
_entity.type
_entity.pdbx_description
1 polymer ?
#
loop_
_entity_poly.entity_id
_entity_poly.type
_entity_poly.pdbx_seq_one_letter_code
_entity_poly.pdbx_strand_id
1 'polypeptide(L)' 'MFSEPSERHHVPHFHAYYQEDVAVFSVSPVILLSGSVPQRQQRLIEAWAELHQDELLADWELLRNGKRPAPVDPLR' A
#
# COMPACT_ATOMS: atom_id res chain seq x y z
N MET A 1 0.99 5.00 4.91
CA MET A 1 1.60 3.68 5.14
C MET A 1 2.01 3.57 6.60
N PHE A 2 1.54 2.55 7.32
CA PHE A 2 1.83 2.36 8.75
C PHE A 2 2.92 1.28 8.93
N SER A 3 3.71 1.37 10.00
CA SER A 3 4.75 0.40 10.33
C SER A 3 4.21 -0.60 11.36
N GLU A 4 4.06 -1.87 11.01
CA GLU A 4 3.65 -2.95 11.91
C GLU A 4 4.88 -3.75 12.40
N PRO A 5 5.29 -3.66 13.67
CA PRO A 5 6.60 -4.18 14.12
C PRO A 5 6.68 -5.71 14.31
N SER A 6 5.57 -6.45 14.20
CA SER A 6 5.50 -7.85 14.67
C SER A 6 5.13 -8.89 13.61
N GLU A 7 4.79 -8.50 12.38
CA GLU A 7 4.56 -9.46 11.30
C GLU A 7 5.66 -9.39 10.26
N ARG A 8 6.21 -10.57 9.94
CA ARG A 8 7.21 -10.82 8.91
C ARG A 8 6.62 -10.59 7.52
N HIS A 9 6.31 -9.35 7.19
CA HIS A 9 6.02 -8.99 5.81
C HIS A 9 7.34 -8.66 5.12
N HIS A 10 7.99 -9.69 4.58
CA HIS A 10 9.24 -9.58 3.82
C HIS A 10 9.03 -8.92 2.44
N VAL A 11 7.79 -8.55 2.11
CA VAL A 11 7.40 -7.94 0.83
C VAL A 11 6.91 -6.51 1.06
N PRO A 12 7.25 -5.57 0.15
CA PRO A 12 6.65 -4.25 0.16
C PRO A 12 5.13 -4.34 -0.01
N HIS A 13 4.39 -3.79 0.95
CA HIS A 13 2.93 -3.80 0.96
C HIS A 13 2.37 -2.52 1.58
N PHE A 14 1.12 -2.17 1.28
CA PHE A 14 0.44 -1.02 1.88
C PHE A 14 -1.00 -1.38 2.26
N HIS A 15 -1.55 -0.64 3.21
CA HIS A 15 -2.92 -0.81 3.69
C HIS A 15 -3.82 0.25 3.06
N ALA A 16 -4.96 -0.18 2.54
CA ALA A 16 -6.03 0.67 2.06
C ALA A 16 -7.25 0.54 2.99
N TYR A 17 -7.79 1.66 3.40
CA TYR A 17 -8.95 1.75 4.29
C TYR A 17 -10.10 2.43 3.56
N TYR A 18 -11.29 1.82 3.60
CA TYR A 18 -12.50 2.39 3.04
C TYR A 18 -13.69 2.08 3.94
N GLN A 19 -14.22 3.08 4.65
CA GLN A 19 -15.27 2.87 5.66
C GLN A 19 -14.83 1.84 6.72
N GLU A 20 -15.56 0.74 6.86
CA GLU A 20 -15.23 -0.37 7.76
C GLU A 20 -14.32 -1.43 7.11
N ASP A 21 -14.10 -1.31 5.80
CA ASP A 21 -13.31 -2.25 5.03
C ASP A 21 -11.81 -1.92 5.08
N VAL A 22 -10.99 -2.95 5.22
CA VAL A 22 -9.53 -2.87 5.17
C VAL A 22 -9.00 -3.91 4.19
N ALA A 23 -8.06 -3.49 3.36
CA ALA A 23 -7.35 -4.36 2.41
C ALA A 23 -5.84 -4.09 2.45
N VAL A 24 -5.05 -5.14 2.24
CA VAL A 24 -3.59 -5.08 2.17
C VAL A 24 -3.16 -5.49 0.77
N PHE A 25 -2.35 -4.66 0.12
CA PHE A 25 -1.86 -4.86 -1.24
C PHE A 25 -0.34 -4.97 -1.26
N SER A 26 0.24 -5.84 -2.07
CA SER A 26 1.68 -5.73 -2.40
C SER A 26 1.92 -4.54 -3.33
N VAL A 27 3.12 -3.98 -3.26
CA VAL A 27 3.50 -2.85 -4.12
C VAL A 27 3.96 -3.33 -5.51
N SER A 28 4.68 -4.46 -5.57
CA SER A 28 5.24 -4.99 -6.83
C SER A 28 5.22 -6.53 -6.82
N PRO A 29 4.31 -7.18 -7.57
CA PRO A 29 3.22 -6.57 -8.37
C PRO A 29 2.12 -5.96 -7.49
N VAL A 30 1.26 -5.11 -8.04
CA VAL A 30 0.09 -4.57 -7.31
C VAL A 30 -1.00 -5.63 -7.28
N ILE A 31 -1.10 -6.38 -6.17
CA ILE A 31 -2.13 -7.40 -5.97
C ILE A 31 -2.66 -7.36 -4.54
N LEU A 32 -3.93 -7.74 -4.37
CA LEU A 32 -4.56 -7.89 -3.06
C LEU A 32 -3.97 -9.12 -2.35
N LEU A 33 -3.40 -8.91 -1.15
CA LEU A 33 -2.84 -9.97 -0.30
C LEU A 33 -3.82 -10.46 0.77
N SER A 34 -4.57 -9.54 1.37
CA SER A 34 -5.51 -9.84 2.46
C SER A 34 -6.58 -8.76 2.59
N GLY A 35 -7.68 -9.11 3.26
CA GLY A 35 -8.83 -8.24 3.46
C GLY A 35 -9.69 -8.10 2.20
N SER A 36 -10.54 -7.08 2.19
CA SER A 36 -11.46 -6.83 1.10
C SER A 36 -11.90 -5.38 1.12
N VAL A 37 -12.23 -4.86 -0.06
CA VAL A 37 -12.94 -3.58 -0.28
C VAL A 37 -13.90 -3.77 -1.45
N PRO A 38 -14.91 -2.89 -1.66
CA PRO A 38 -15.81 -3.05 -2.78
C PRO A 38 -15.06 -2.92 -4.11
N GLN A 39 -15.50 -3.65 -5.14
CA GLN A 39 -14.75 -3.83 -6.39
C GLN A 39 -14.35 -2.50 -7.08
N ARG A 40 -15.18 -1.46 -6.98
CA ARG A 40 -14.87 -0.15 -7.54
C ARG A 40 -13.66 0.49 -6.84
N GLN A 41 -13.59 0.41 -5.52
CA GLN A 41 -12.51 0.92 -4.69
C GLN A 41 -11.24 0.13 -4.95
N GLN A 42 -11.34 -1.21 -5.03
CA GLN A 42 -10.19 -2.06 -5.38
C GLN A 42 -9.53 -1.60 -6.68
N ARG A 43 -10.31 -1.39 -7.75
CA ARG A 43 -9.78 -0.91 -9.04
C ARG A 43 -9.11 0.45 -8.96
N LEU A 44 -9.64 1.36 -8.14
CA LEU A 44 -9.03 2.69 -7.94
C LEU A 44 -7.72 2.59 -7.15
N ILE A 45 -7.67 1.73 -6.14
CA ILE A 45 -6.47 1.48 -5.33
C ILE A 45 -5.38 0.83 -6.19
N GLU A 46 -5.74 -0.18 -6.98
CA GLU A 46 -4.82 -0.85 -7.90
C GLU A 46 -4.27 0.14 -8.94
N ALA A 47 -5.13 0.93 -9.58
CA ALA A 47 -4.69 1.95 -10.55
C ALA A 47 -3.78 3.02 -9.93
N TRP A 48 -4.11 3.49 -8.72
CA TRP A 48 -3.26 4.42 -7.98
C TRP A 48 -1.90 3.81 -7.66
N ALA A 49 -1.87 2.59 -7.12
CA ALA A 49 -0.62 1.94 -6.74
C ALA A 49 0.25 1.60 -7.96
N GLU A 50 -0.33 1.25 -9.10
CA GLU A 50 0.40 1.06 -10.36
C GLU A 50 1.05 2.37 -10.84
N LEU A 51 0.34 3.50 -10.77
CA LEU A 51 0.88 4.81 -11.17
C LEU A 51 1.98 5.33 -10.23
N HIS A 52 1.95 4.92 -8.95
CA HIS A 52 2.84 5.39 -7.90
C HIS A 52 3.79 4.28 -7.38
N GLN A 53 3.99 3.21 -8.14
CA GLN A 53 4.74 2.04 -7.67
C GLN A 53 6.17 2.38 -7.21
N ASP A 54 6.89 3.22 -7.97
CA ASP A 54 8.25 3.64 -7.63
C ASP A 54 8.31 4.45 -6.34
N GLU A 55 7.33 5.33 -6.11
CA GLU A 55 7.21 6.13 -4.88
C GLU A 55 6.93 5.23 -3.67
N LEU A 56 6.02 4.26 -3.82
CA LEU A 56 5.69 3.29 -2.78
C LEU A 56 6.88 2.38 -2.42
N LEU A 57 7.71 2.00 -3.41
CA LEU A 57 8.94 1.24 -3.16
C LEU A 57 9.99 2.09 -2.43
N ALA A 58 10.14 3.36 -2.79
CA ALA A 58 11.03 4.28 -2.08
C ALA A 58 10.59 4.47 -0.63
N ASP A 59 9.29 4.63 -0.40
CA ASP A 59 8.70 4.74 0.95
C ASP A 59 8.88 3.47 1.78
N TRP A 60 8.77 2.30 1.17
CA TRP A 60 9.08 1.03 1.83
C TRP A 60 10.53 0.99 2.33
N GLU A 61 11.49 1.40 1.50
CA GLU A 61 12.89 1.47 1.92
C GLU A 61 13.14 2.52 3.02
N LEU A 62 12.43 3.66 2.99
CA LEU A 62 12.48 4.62 4.08
C LEU A 62 11.99 4.00 5.40
N LEU A 63 10.84 3.34 5.37
CA LEU A 63 10.23 2.68 6.54
C LEU A 63 11.13 1.58 7.11
N ARG A 64 11.72 0.75 6.24
CA ARG A 64 12.69 -0.29 6.66
C ARG A 64 13.92 0.28 7.38
N ASN A 65 14.29 1.52 7.05
CA ASN A 65 15.38 2.24 7.69
C ASN A 65 14.93 3.08 8.90
N GLY A 66 13.70 2.90 9.38
CA GLY A 66 13.13 3.65 10.51
C GLY A 66 12.82 5.11 10.18
N LYS A 67 12.75 5.47 8.90
CA LYS A 67 12.41 6.82 8.43
C LYS A 67 10.92 6.90 8.10
N ARG A 68 10.40 8.12 8.08
CA ARG A 68 9.01 8.38 7.70
C ARG A 68 8.87 8.31 6.17
N PRO A 69 7.76 7.76 5.65
CA PRO A 69 7.45 7.81 4.23
C PRO A 69 7.07 9.24 3.81
N ALA A 70 7.16 9.52 2.52
CA ALA A 70 6.72 10.76 1.92
C ALA A 70 5.20 10.72 1.64
N PRO A 71 4.54 11.89 1.50
CA PRO A 71 3.20 11.92 0.93
C PRO A 71 3.27 11.55 -0.56
N VAL A 72 2.38 10.66 -0.99
CA VAL A 72 2.15 10.28 -2.39
C VAL A 72 0.88 10.96 -2.87
N ASP A 73 0.91 11.55 -4.06
CA ASP A 73 -0.22 12.27 -4.62
C ASP A 73 -1.43 11.35 -4.84
N PRO A 74 -2.67 11.83 -4.67
CA PRO A 74 -3.87 11.03 -4.93
C PRO A 74 -4.11 10.84 -6.42
N LEU A 75 -4.88 9.80 -6.76
CA LEU A 75 -5.35 9.55 -8.13
C LEU A 75 -6.22 10.73 -8.60
N ARG A 76 -5.92 11.26 -9.79
CA ARG A 76 -6.63 12.40 -10.42
C ARG A 76 -7.86 11.98 -11.21
#